data_AF-A0A9E3AHN8-F1
#
_entry.id   AF-A0A9E3AHN8-F1
#
_cell.length_a   1.000
_cell.length_b   1.000
_cell.length_c   1.000
_cell.angle_alpha   90.00
_cell.angle_beta   90.00
_cell.angle_gamma   90.00
#
_symmetry.space_group_name_H-M   'P 1'
#
loop_
_entity.id
_entity.type
_entity.pdbx_description
1 polymer ?
#
loop_
_entity_poly.entity_id
_entity_poly.type
_entity_poly.pdbx_seq_one_letter_code
_entity_poly.pdbx_strand_id
1 'polypeptide(L)'
;MARATKAEKAQHLNAARGLLQRRLARADAVRQLSGEFDLSERQAYRYLEKASQLDRPVEVPETTIPVTLKLPPRTVELLRKYAKSSGLTIGAVVTAALNAFLRTLKRHG
;
A
#
# COMPACT_ATOMS: atom_id res chain seq x y z
N MET A 1 -15.51 14.15 8.39
CA MET A 1 -14.57 13.50 7.46
C MET A 1 -13.74 12.48 8.22
N ALA A 2 -13.88 11.19 7.89
CA ALA A 2 -13.07 10.13 8.49
C ALA A 2 -11.60 10.30 8.08
N ARG A 3 -10.67 9.86 8.94
CA ARG A 3 -9.24 9.98 8.65
C ARG A 3 -8.85 8.98 7.56
N ALA A 4 -8.25 9.47 6.47
CA ALA A 4 -7.75 8.60 5.41
C ALA A 4 -6.80 7.52 5.94
N THR A 5 -7.04 6.28 5.51
CA THR A 5 -6.25 5.08 5.78
C THR A 5 -4.85 5.21 5.17
N LYS A 6 -3.95 4.28 5.49
CA LYS A 6 -2.61 4.26 4.89
C LYS A 6 -2.67 3.97 3.37
N ALA A 7 -3.61 3.12 2.95
CA ALA A 7 -3.82 2.79 1.54
C ALA A 7 -4.33 4.00 0.74
N GLU A 8 -5.38 4.67 1.24
CA GLU A 8 -5.92 5.89 0.61
C GLU A 8 -4.85 6.99 0.53
N LYS A 9 -4.07 7.20 1.60
CA LYS A 9 -2.94 8.15 1.56
C LYS A 9 -1.92 7.82 0.49
N ALA A 10 -1.56 6.55 0.34
CA ALA A 10 -0.62 6.12 -0.69
C ALA A 10 -1.20 6.34 -2.10
N GLN A 11 -2.49 6.04 -2.30
CA GLN A 11 -3.22 6.32 -3.55
C GLN A 11 -3.22 7.81 -3.89
N HIS A 12 -3.59 8.67 -2.94
CA HIS A 12 -3.62 10.12 -3.15
C HIS A 12 -2.23 10.68 -3.51
N LEU A 13 -1.16 10.20 -2.85
CA LEU A 13 0.21 10.60 -3.16
C LEU A 13 0.65 10.15 -4.56
N ASN A 14 0.29 8.93 -4.95
CA ASN A 14 0.63 8.41 -6.28
C ASN A 14 -0.12 9.13 -7.39
N ALA A 15 -1.42 9.40 -7.20
CA ALA A 15 -2.22 10.19 -8.14
C ALA A 15 -1.67 11.61 -8.28
N ALA A 16 -1.39 12.28 -7.16
CA ALA A 16 -0.76 13.61 -7.14
C ALA A 16 0.59 13.61 -7.89
N ARG A 17 1.44 12.60 -7.67
CA ARG A 17 2.70 12.44 -8.40
C ARG A 17 2.47 12.28 -9.91
N GLY A 18 1.49 11.49 -10.31
CA GLY A 18 1.09 11.33 -11.71
C GLY A 18 0.67 12.64 -12.37
N LEU A 19 -0.08 13.49 -11.66
CA LEU A 19 -0.49 14.82 -12.16
C LEU A 19 0.72 15.75 -12.34
N LEU A 20 1.68 15.73 -11.41
CA LEU A 20 2.92 16.51 -11.51
C LEU A 20 3.78 16.05 -12.70
N GLN A 21 3.85 14.73 -12.95
CA GLN A 21 4.59 14.18 -14.09
C GLN A 21 3.98 14.58 -15.44
N ARG A 22 2.66 14.78 -15.50
CA ARG A 22 1.95 15.29 -16.69
C ARG A 22 2.14 16.80 -16.92
N ARG A 23 2.89 17.50 -16.04
CA ARG A 23 3.19 18.94 -16.11
C ARG A 23 1.95 19.82 -16.21
N LEU A 24 0.85 19.41 -15.58
CA LEU A 24 -0.33 20.26 -15.44
C LEU A 24 0.00 21.51 -14.64
N ALA A 25 -0.68 22.62 -14.94
CA ALA A 25 -0.61 23.79 -14.09
C ALA A 25 -1.09 23.42 -12.67
N ARG A 26 -0.44 23.97 -11.66
CA ARG A 26 -0.64 23.54 -10.27
C ARG A 26 -2.09 23.68 -9.81
N ALA A 27 -2.79 24.73 -10.23
CA ALA A 27 -4.21 24.93 -9.92
C ALA A 27 -5.11 23.86 -10.55
N ASP A 28 -4.82 23.42 -11.78
CA ASP A 28 -5.57 22.35 -12.44
C ASP A 28 -5.33 21.01 -11.77
N ALA A 29 -4.07 20.72 -11.41
CA ALA A 29 -3.73 19.51 -10.66
C ALA A 29 -4.43 19.46 -9.28
N VAL A 30 -4.56 20.61 -8.59
CA VAL A 30 -5.31 20.71 -7.32
C VAL A 30 -6.78 20.39 -7.54
N ARG A 31 -7.43 21.02 -8.52
CA ARG A 31 -8.86 20.79 -8.82
C ARG A 31 -9.14 19.35 -9.23
N GLN A 32 -8.28 18.79 -10.08
CA GLN A 32 -8.40 17.41 -10.53
C GLN A 32 -8.28 16.43 -9.37
N LEU A 33 -7.24 16.58 -8.52
CA LEU A 33 -7.04 15.70 -7.36
C LEU A 33 -8.14 15.87 -6.30
N SER A 34 -8.63 17.10 -6.12
CA SER A 34 -9.77 17.42 -5.25
C SER A 34 -11.03 16.67 -5.69
N GLY A 35 -11.37 16.73 -6.98
CA GLY A 35 -12.53 16.05 -7.53
C GLY A 35 -12.40 14.52 -7.56
N GLU A 36 -11.21 13.98 -7.85
CA GLU A 36 -10.99 12.53 -7.93
C GLU A 36 -11.17 11.81 -6.58
N PHE A 37 -10.80 12.48 -5.47
CA PHE A 37 -10.78 11.87 -4.14
C PHE A 37 -11.70 12.58 -3.12
N ASP A 38 -12.60 13.45 -3.57
CA ASP A 38 -13.49 14.26 -2.72
C ASP A 38 -12.74 14.99 -1.58
N LEU A 39 -11.59 15.57 -1.92
CA LEU A 39 -10.72 16.27 -0.98
C LEU A 39 -10.98 17.78 -1.03
N SER A 40 -10.77 18.47 0.10
CA SER A 40 -10.67 19.93 0.04
C SER A 40 -9.44 20.34 -0.80
N GLU A 41 -9.51 21.47 -1.51
CA GLU A 41 -8.38 21.99 -2.30
C GLU A 41 -7.11 22.15 -1.47
N ARG A 42 -7.24 22.54 -0.19
CA ARG A 42 -6.11 22.62 0.75
C ARG A 42 -5.45 21.25 0.98
N GLN A 43 -6.23 20.18 1.11
CA GLN A 43 -5.69 18.82 1.24
C GLN A 43 -5.04 18.35 -0.06
N ALA A 44 -5.69 18.59 -1.20
CA ALA A 44 -5.15 18.26 -2.51
C ALA A 44 -3.79 18.98 -2.74
N TYR A 45 -3.71 20.27 -2.41
CA TYR A 45 -2.46 21.03 -2.45
C TYR A 45 -1.36 20.41 -1.58
N ARG A 46 -1.68 19.99 -0.35
CA ARG A 46 -0.72 19.32 0.54
C ARG A 46 -0.25 17.97 0.00
N TYR A 47 -1.12 17.20 -0.67
CA TYR A 47 -0.69 15.96 -1.32
C TYR A 47 0.22 16.22 -2.52
N LEU A 48 -0.04 17.26 -3.30
CA LEU A 48 0.86 17.68 -4.39
C LEU A 48 2.23 18.12 -3.86
N GLU A 49 2.30 18.89 -2.76
CA GLU A 49 3.59 19.25 -2.14
C GLU A 49 4.37 18.04 -1.63
N LYS A 50 3.69 17.07 -1.03
CA LYS A 50 4.35 15.84 -0.59
C LYS A 50 4.79 14.99 -1.77
N ALA A 51 3.96 14.89 -2.80
CA ALA A 51 4.25 14.10 -3.99
C ALA A 51 5.41 14.66 -4.81
N SER A 52 5.64 15.98 -4.80
CA SER A 52 6.79 16.59 -5.48
C SER A 52 8.14 16.21 -4.85
N GLN A 53 8.13 15.72 -3.61
CA GLN A 53 9.32 15.27 -2.89
C GLN A 53 9.56 13.76 -3.02
N LEU A 54 8.71 13.04 -3.77
CA LEU A 54 8.80 11.60 -3.94
C LEU A 54 9.58 11.20 -5.20
N ASP A 55 10.74 10.58 -5.00
CA ASP A 55 11.53 10.02 -6.11
C ASP A 55 10.80 8.85 -6.81
N ARG A 56 10.06 8.04 -6.03
CA ARG A 56 9.34 6.85 -6.48
C ARG A 56 7.89 6.81 -5.98
N PRO A 57 6.99 6.07 -6.64
CA PRO A 57 5.65 5.82 -6.12
C PRO A 57 5.67 5.20 -4.72
N VAL A 58 4.68 5.55 -3.91
CA VAL A 58 4.44 4.94 -2.60
C VAL A 58 3.77 3.59 -2.82
N GLU A 59 4.25 2.55 -2.14
CA GLU A 59 3.57 1.25 -2.15
C GLU A 59 2.17 1.41 -1.54
N VAL A 60 1.13 1.00 -2.27
CA VAL A 60 -0.24 1.00 -1.76
C VAL A 60 -0.44 -0.32 -1.01
N PRO A 61 -0.52 -0.31 0.33
CA PRO A 61 -0.74 -1.53 1.08
C PRO A 61 -2.08 -2.13 0.65
N GLU A 62 -2.06 -3.40 0.25
CA GLU A 62 -3.28 -4.15 -0.04
C GLU A 62 -4.13 -4.29 1.24
N THR A 63 -5.45 -4.24 1.08
CA THR A 63 -6.37 -4.49 2.18
C THR A 63 -6.18 -5.92 2.67
N THR A 64 -5.75 -6.08 3.92
CA THR A 64 -5.61 -7.39 4.55
C THR A 64 -6.90 -7.79 5.24
N ILE A 65 -7.36 -9.02 5.01
CA ILE A 65 -8.47 -9.63 5.74
C ILE A 65 -7.88 -10.56 6.81
N PRO A 66 -8.34 -10.52 8.08
CA PRO A 66 -7.87 -11.46 9.10
C PRO A 66 -8.30 -12.89 8.74
N VAL A 67 -7.33 -13.82 8.78
CA VAL A 67 -7.57 -15.25 8.57
C VAL A 67 -7.13 -16.01 9.81
N THR A 68 -8.05 -16.78 10.42
CA THR A 68 -7.75 -17.63 11.57
C THR A 68 -7.54 -19.06 11.11
N LEU A 69 -6.38 -19.64 11.43
CA LEU A 69 -5.97 -20.97 11.01
C LEU A 69 -5.52 -21.79 12.23
N LYS A 70 -5.85 -23.09 12.24
CA LYS A 70 -5.24 -24.04 13.19
C LYS A 70 -3.94 -24.56 12.58
N LEU A 71 -2.85 -24.45 13.34
CA LEU A 71 -1.53 -24.93 12.95
C LEU A 71 -0.92 -25.74 14.10
N PRO A 72 -0.09 -26.77 13.81
CA PRO A 72 0.64 -27.48 14.85
C PRO A 72 1.51 -26.51 15.69
N PRO A 73 1.63 -26.71 17.02
CA PRO A 73 2.39 -25.80 17.89
C PRO A 73 3.81 -25.55 17.41
N ARG A 74 4.49 -26.62 16.95
CA ARG A 74 5.86 -26.53 16.43
C ARG A 74 5.97 -25.62 15.22
N THR A 75 4.98 -25.64 14.32
CA THR A 75 4.94 -24.76 13.15
C THR A 75 4.78 -23.30 13.57
N VAL A 76 3.94 -23.02 14.55
CA VAL A 76 3.74 -21.67 15.09
C VAL A 76 5.01 -21.14 15.74
N GLU A 77 5.74 -21.97 16.50
CA GLU A 77 7.03 -21.60 17.10
C GLU A 77 8.06 -21.20 16.05
N LEU A 78 8.24 -22.03 15.01
CA LEU A 78 9.19 -21.77 13.93
C LEU A 78 8.83 -20.48 13.18
N LEU A 79 7.55 -20.28 12.88
CA LEU A 79 7.05 -19.08 12.21
C LEU A 79 7.32 -17.82 13.05
N ARG A 80 7.06 -17.87 14.36
CA ARG A 80 7.35 -16.76 15.29
C ARG A 80 8.84 -16.47 15.39
N LYS A 81 9.68 -17.51 15.49
CA LYS A 81 11.15 -17.37 15.55
C LYS A 81 11.69 -16.72 14.27
N TYR A 82 11.23 -17.19 13.11
CA TYR A 82 11.64 -16.63 11.83
C TYR A 82 11.23 -15.16 11.70
N ALA A 83 9.96 -14.85 11.93
CA ALA A 83 9.44 -13.47 11.88
C ALA A 83 10.24 -12.52 12.79
N LYS A 84 10.56 -12.96 14.01
CA LYS A 84 11.40 -12.18 14.94
C LYS A 84 12.81 -11.96 14.40
N SER A 85 13.45 -13.00 13.87
CA SER A 85 14.82 -12.90 13.34
C SER A 85 14.91 -12.09 12.03
N SER A 86 13.86 -12.09 11.22
CA SER A 86 13.84 -11.40 9.92
C SER A 86 13.29 -9.97 9.99
N GLY A 87 12.73 -9.55 11.13
CA GLY A 87 12.03 -8.27 11.28
C GLY A 87 10.72 -8.17 10.50
N LEU A 88 10.19 -9.29 10.00
CA LEU A 88 8.93 -9.34 9.25
C LEU A 88 7.76 -9.66 10.16
N THR A 89 6.57 -9.18 9.81
CA THR A 89 5.35 -9.64 10.50
C THR A 89 5.03 -11.07 10.11
N ILE A 90 4.35 -11.82 10.99
CA ILE A 90 3.88 -13.18 10.68
C ILE A 90 3.03 -13.18 9.39
N GLY A 91 2.15 -12.19 9.24
CA GLY A 91 1.34 -12.02 8.04
C GLY A 91 2.19 -11.87 6.78
N ALA A 92 3.24 -11.04 6.80
CA ALA A 92 4.13 -10.86 5.65
C ALA A 92 4.85 -12.16 5.26
N VAL A 93 5.33 -12.93 6.25
CA VAL A 93 5.97 -14.23 6.02
C VAL A 93 4.99 -15.22 5.39
N VAL A 94 3.76 -15.31 5.93
CA VAL A 94 2.71 -16.21 5.43
C VAL A 94 2.29 -15.81 4.00
N THR A 95 2.06 -14.52 3.74
CA THR A 95 1.72 -14.02 2.39
C THR A 95 2.81 -14.35 1.38
N ALA A 96 4.09 -14.17 1.73
CA ALA A 96 5.20 -14.50 0.84
C ALA A 96 5.25 -16.01 0.53
N ALA A 97 5.10 -16.86 1.55
CA ALA A 97 5.09 -18.31 1.40
C ALA A 97 3.90 -18.79 0.54
N LEU A 98 2.70 -18.29 0.80
CA LEU A 98 1.51 -18.62 0.01
C LEU A 98 1.65 -18.17 -1.44
N ASN A 99 2.14 -16.96 -1.68
CA ASN A 99 2.36 -16.47 -3.05
C ASN A 99 3.41 -17.30 -3.80
N ALA A 100 4.47 -17.76 -3.14
CA ALA A 100 5.44 -18.66 -3.73
C ALA A 100 4.79 -20.01 -4.12
N PHE A 101 4.05 -20.61 -3.19
CA PHE A 101 3.36 -21.89 -3.40
C PHE A 101 2.28 -21.82 -4.50
N LEU A 102 1.46 -20.77 -4.52
CA LEU A 102 0.42 -20.59 -5.53
C LEU A 102 1.01 -20.32 -6.91
N ARG A 103 2.15 -19.61 -7.00
CA ARG A 103 2.87 -19.42 -8.27
C ARG A 103 3.42 -20.72 -8.84
N THR A 104 3.87 -21.64 -7.99
CA THR A 104 4.31 -22.96 -8.47
C THR A 104 3.16 -23.79 -9.02
N LEU A 105 1.97 -23.71 -8.42
CA LEU A 105 0.78 -24.43 -8.93
C LEU A 105 0.33 -23.92 -10.30
N LYS A 106 0.35 -22.60 -10.53
CA LYS A 106 -0.05 -22.00 -11.82
C LYS A 106 0.88 -22.32 -12.99
N ARG A 107 2.09 -22.83 -12.74
CA ARG A 107 3.03 -23.23 -13.80
C ARG A 107 2.81 -24.66 -14.29
N HIS A 108 1.97 -25.44 -13.62
CA HIS A 108 1.72 -26.85 -13.91
C HIS A 108 0.28 -27.14 -14.37
N GLY A 109 -0.47 -26.12 -14.77
CA GLY A 109 -1.78 -26.22 -15.41
C GLY A 109 -1.84 -25.30 -16.62
#